data_AF-A0AAN7AD25-F1
#
_entry.id   AF-A0AAN7AD25-F1
#
_cell.length_a   1.000
_cell.length_b   1.000
_cell.length_c   1.000
_cell.angle_alpha   90.00
_cell.angle_beta   90.00
_cell.angle_gamma   90.00
#
_symmetry.space_group_name_H-M   'P 1'
#
loop_
_entity.id
_entity.type
_entity.pdbx_description
1 polymer ?
#
loop_
_entity_poly.entity_id
_entity_poly.type
_entity_poly.pdbx_seq_one_letter_code
_entity_poly.pdbx_strand_id
1 'polypeptide(L)'
;MDASTSRHRLQLARIRKRRHTLFKKAHEFHRLCDAQVYLLIRKNCRFFVYTSSTNQHWPPTKREISTSYPLPVIYTPGTDGRLGESGTGHE
;
A
#
# COMPACT_ATOMS: atom_id res chain seq x y z
N MET A 1 -8.88 -35.40 13.81
CA MET A 1 -8.34 -34.15 13.24
C MET A 1 -8.84 -32.99 14.09
N ASP A 2 -7.95 -32.15 14.61
CA ASP A 2 -8.26 -31.10 15.58
C ASP A 2 -8.89 -29.84 14.92
N ALA A 3 -9.89 -29.25 15.58
CA ALA A 3 -10.62 -28.07 15.12
C ALA A 3 -9.77 -26.78 15.08
N SER A 4 -8.72 -26.68 15.90
CA SER A 4 -7.81 -25.54 16.02
C SER A 4 -6.92 -25.42 14.77
N THR A 5 -6.39 -26.54 14.30
CA THR A 5 -5.66 -26.65 13.02
C THR A 5 -6.55 -26.24 11.84
N SER A 6 -7.84 -26.59 11.89
CA SER A 6 -8.81 -26.23 10.85
C SER A 6 -9.11 -24.73 10.80
N ARG A 7 -9.31 -24.07 11.95
CA ARG A 7 -9.52 -22.61 12.03
C ARG A 7 -8.29 -21.83 11.56
N HIS A 8 -7.09 -22.28 11.94
CA HIS A 8 -5.84 -21.65 11.50
C HIS A 8 -5.68 -21.69 9.98
N ARG A 9 -5.93 -22.85 9.34
CA ARG A 9 -5.90 -22.98 7.88
C ARG A 9 -6.92 -22.07 7.19
N LEU A 10 -8.13 -21.95 7.72
CA LEU A 10 -9.16 -21.05 7.19
C LEU A 10 -8.75 -19.58 7.30
N GLN A 11 -8.13 -19.18 8.41
CA GLN A 11 -7.62 -17.82 8.60
C GLN A 11 -6.51 -17.49 7.60
N LEU A 12 -5.56 -18.40 7.40
CA LEU A 12 -4.50 -18.24 6.39
C LEU A 12 -5.08 -18.13 4.98
N ALA A 13 -6.06 -18.96 4.63
CA ALA A 13 -6.73 -18.89 3.34
C ALA A 13 -7.45 -17.53 3.15
N ARG A 14 -8.14 -17.04 4.17
CA ARG A 14 -8.79 -15.72 4.14
C ARG A 14 -7.78 -14.58 3.93
N ILE A 15 -6.65 -14.62 4.62
CA ILE A 15 -5.58 -13.62 4.45
C ILE A 15 -4.99 -13.67 3.03
N ARG A 16 -4.74 -14.88 2.50
CA ARG A 16 -4.25 -15.06 1.13
C ARG A 16 -5.24 -14.48 0.11
N LYS A 17 -6.53 -14.77 0.26
CA LYS A 17 -7.60 -14.21 -0.58
C LYS A 17 -7.63 -12.68 -0.52
N ARG A 18 -7.63 -12.09 0.68
CA ARG A 18 -7.63 -10.62 0.85
C ARG A 18 -6.41 -9.95 0.18
N ARG A 19 -5.22 -10.51 0.36
CA ARG A 19 -4.01 -10.01 -0.32
C ARG A 19 -4.14 -10.07 -1.83
N HIS A 20 -4.64 -11.18 -2.37
CA HIS A 20 -4.86 -11.32 -3.80
C HIS A 20 -5.89 -10.30 -4.32
N THR A 21 -6.97 -10.06 -3.57
CA THR A 21 -7.94 -9.01 -3.89
C THR A 21 -7.30 -7.62 -3.91
N LEU A 22 -6.42 -7.29 -2.96
CA LEU A 22 -5.71 -6.00 -2.97
C LEU A 22 -4.86 -5.83 -4.24
N PHE A 23 -4.12 -6.86 -4.66
CA PHE A 23 -3.36 -6.82 -5.91
C PHE A 23 -4.24 -6.68 -7.13
N LYS A 24 -5.36 -7.42 -7.18
CA LYS A 24 -6.35 -7.29 -8.25
C LYS A 24 -6.89 -5.86 -8.34
N LYS A 25 -7.23 -5.24 -7.20
CA LYS A 25 -7.75 -3.87 -7.16
C LYS A 25 -6.71 -2.83 -7.53
N ALA A 26 -5.47 -2.99 -7.10
CA ALA A 26 -4.35 -2.14 -7.54
C ALA A 26 -4.17 -2.20 -9.07
N HIS A 27 -4.26 -3.39 -9.66
CA HIS A 27 -4.18 -3.57 -11.11
C HIS A 27 -5.39 -3.02 -11.87
N GLU A 28 -6.60 -3.24 -11.37
CA GLU A 28 -7.82 -2.64 -11.93
C GLU A 28 -7.73 -1.11 -11.92
N PHE A 29 -7.24 -0.50 -10.83
CA PHE A 29 -7.06 0.94 -10.75
C PHE A 29 -6.05 1.46 -11.76
N HIS A 30 -4.87 0.81 -11.85
CA HIS A 30 -3.89 1.12 -12.89
C HIS A 30 -4.51 1.06 -14.30
N ARG A 31 -5.29 0.01 -14.61
CA ARG A 31 -5.94 -0.13 -15.93
C ARG A 31 -7.05 0.88 -16.22
N LEU A 32 -7.67 1.44 -15.19
CA LEU A 32 -8.80 2.36 -15.34
C LEU A 32 -8.34 3.78 -15.71
N CYS A 33 -7.19 4.21 -15.20
CA CYS A 33 -6.72 5.58 -15.33
C CYS A 33 -5.22 5.72 -15.68
N ASP A 34 -4.59 4.63 -16.12
CA ASP A 34 -3.15 4.54 -16.45
C ASP A 34 -2.21 5.00 -15.31
N ALA A 35 -2.71 5.03 -14.07
CA ALA A 35 -1.93 5.43 -12.91
C ALA A 35 -0.79 4.44 -12.63
N GLN A 36 0.40 4.94 -12.28
CA GLN A 36 1.47 4.10 -11.75
C GLN A 36 1.17 3.74 -10.30
N VAL A 37 1.09 2.44 -9.99
CA VAL A 37 0.69 1.93 -8.68
C VAL A 37 1.78 1.00 -8.15
N TYR A 38 2.12 1.20 -6.88
CA TYR A 38 3.01 0.34 -6.12
C TYR A 38 2.36 -0.03 -4.79
N LEU A 39 2.30 -1.32 -4.48
CA LEU A 39 1.77 -1.82 -3.20
C LEU A 39 2.78 -2.76 -2.55
N LEU A 40 3.24 -2.38 -1.36
CA LEU A 40 4.15 -3.16 -0.52
C LEU A 40 3.42 -3.66 0.74
N ILE A 41 3.45 -4.98 0.96
CA ILE A 41 2.89 -5.60 2.16
C ILE A 41 3.99 -6.38 2.87
N ARG A 42 4.28 -6.04 4.12
CA ARG A 42 5.14 -6.82 5.01
C ARG A 42 4.29 -7.65 5.97
N LYS A 43 4.44 -8.97 5.95
CA LYS A 43 3.76 -9.88 6.90
C LYS A 43 4.67 -11.06 7.22
N ASN A 44 4.82 -11.38 8.51
CA ASN A 44 5.61 -12.52 9.00
C ASN A 44 7.01 -12.57 8.35
N CYS A 45 7.74 -11.44 8.42
CA CYS A 45 9.07 -11.26 7.83
C CYS A 45 9.16 -11.43 6.29
N ARG A 46 8.03 -11.59 5.59
CA ARG A 46 7.98 -11.69 4.13
C ARG A 46 7.34 -10.45 3.52
N PHE A 47 7.96 -9.97 2.44
CA PHE A 47 7.39 -8.93 1.60
C PHE A 47 6.58 -9.53 0.44
N PHE A 48 5.47 -8.88 0.12
CA PHE A 48 4.67 -9.12 -1.06
C PHE A 48 4.54 -7.80 -1.79
N VAL A 49 4.88 -7.79 -3.07
CA VAL A 49 4.97 -6.57 -3.87
C VAL A 49 4.09 -6.71 -5.09
N TYR A 50 3.34 -5.66 -5.39
CA TYR A 50 2.73 -5.43 -6.69
C TYR A 50 3.30 -4.13 -7.26
N THR A 51 3.69 -4.16 -8.53
CA THR A 51 4.10 -2.99 -9.31
C THR A 51 3.34 -2.99 -10.62
N SER A 52 2.80 -1.85 -11.03
CA SER A 52 2.16 -1.70 -12.35
C SER A 52 3.16 -1.35 -13.46
N SER A 53 4.40 -1.00 -13.10
CA SER A 53 5.43 -0.56 -14.04
C SER A 53 6.62 -1.51 -14.04
N THR A 54 7.20 -1.71 -15.22
CA THR A 54 8.49 -2.40 -15.42
C THR A 54 9.68 -1.43 -15.36
N ASN A 55 9.42 -0.13 -15.18
CA ASN A 55 10.46 0.89 -15.03
C ASN A 55 11.28 0.63 -13.76
N GLN A 56 12.60 0.57 -13.90
CA GLN A 56 13.53 0.31 -12.80
C GLN A 56 13.57 1.46 -11.78
N HIS A 57 13.18 2.67 -12.16
CA HIS A 57 13.07 3.82 -11.25
C HIS A 57 11.72 3.90 -10.51
N TRP A 58 10.85 2.92 -10.70
CA TRP A 58 9.56 2.83 -10.01
C TRP A 58 9.58 1.72 -8.94
N PRO A 59 9.10 1.98 -7.71
CA PRO A 59 8.61 3.24 -7.19
C PRO A 59 9.75 4.22 -6.85
N PRO A 60 9.48 5.54 -6.80
CA PRO A 60 10.44 6.49 -6.26
C PRO A 60 10.76 6.18 -4.78
N THR A 61 11.93 6.62 -4.34
CA THR A 61 12.33 6.52 -2.94
C THR A 61 11.44 7.38 -2.04
N LYS A 62 11.38 7.05 -0.75
CA LYS A 62 10.64 7.84 0.24
C LYS A 62 11.05 9.32 0.25
N ARG A 63 12.35 9.58 0.05
CA ARG A 63 12.90 10.93 0.00
C ARG A 63 12.36 11.69 -1.22
N GLU A 64 12.45 11.09 -2.40
CA GLU A 64 11.92 11.69 -3.64
C GLU A 64 10.42 11.99 -3.53
N ILE A 65 9.63 11.10 -2.93
CA ILE A 65 8.20 11.33 -2.69
C ILE A 65 8.00 12.50 -1.72
N SER A 66 8.76 12.57 -0.62
CA SER A 66 8.58 13.64 0.38
C SER A 66 9.00 15.03 -0.13
N THR A 67 9.84 15.09 -1.15
CA THR A 67 10.33 16.35 -1.75
C THR A 67 9.67 16.66 -3.09
N SER A 68 8.67 15.88 -3.51
CA SER A 68 8.00 16.10 -4.80
C SER A 68 7.10 17.34 -4.76
N TYR A 69 6.88 17.94 -5.92
CA TYR A 69 5.83 18.94 -6.11
C TYR A 69 4.82 18.46 -7.18
N PRO A 70 3.50 18.48 -6.89
CA PRO A 70 2.88 18.91 -5.63
C PRO A 70 3.21 17.98 -4.45
N LEU A 71 3.05 18.50 -3.23
CA LEU A 71 3.29 17.72 -2.01
C LEU A 71 2.40 16.47 -1.98
N PRO A 72 2.93 15.32 -1.53
CA PRO A 72 2.19 14.08 -1.52
C PRO A 72 1.05 14.11 -0.48
N VAL A 73 -0.10 13.55 -0.86
CA VAL A 73 -1.22 13.31 0.08
C VAL A 73 -1.02 11.95 0.74
N ILE A 74 -0.87 11.93 2.08
CA ILE A 74 -0.57 10.72 2.86
C ILE A 74 -1.84 10.23 3.57
N TYR A 75 -2.24 8.98 3.32
CA TYR A 75 -3.37 8.33 3.99
C TYR A 75 -2.86 7.30 5.01
N THR A 76 -3.11 7.55 6.30
CA THR A 76 -2.79 6.62 7.39
C THR A 76 -4.06 6.28 8.16
N PRO A 77 -4.30 5.01 8.54
CA PRO A 77 -5.44 4.67 9.40
C PRO A 77 -5.39 5.44 10.72
N GLY A 78 -6.47 6.15 11.06
CA GLY A 78 -6.58 6.93 12.31
C GLY A 78 -6.19 8.41 12.18
N THR A 79 -5.68 8.84 11.02
CA THR A 79 -5.62 10.26 10.68
C THR A 79 -6.81 10.57 9.79
N ASP A 80 -7.92 10.99 10.40
CA ASP A 80 -9.15 11.37 9.71
C ASP A 80 -8.93 12.70 8.95
N GLY A 81 -8.28 12.62 7.78
CA GLY A 81 -8.38 13.57 6.66
C GLY A 81 -8.05 15.06 6.89
N ARG A 82 -7.70 15.51 8.10
CA ARG A 82 -7.33 16.90 8.35
C ARG A 82 -5.84 17.07 8.09
N LEU A 83 -5.51 17.51 6.88
CA LEU A 83 -4.19 18.06 6.55
C LEU A 83 -3.80 19.04 7.66
N GLY A 84 -2.70 18.72 8.36
CA GLY A 84 -2.01 19.69 9.19
C GLY A 84 -1.41 20.75 8.27
N GLU A 85 -2.08 21.88 8.16
CA GLU A 85 -1.43 23.16 7.91
C GLU A 85 -0.52 23.43 9.13
N SER A 86 0.69 22.89 9.11
CA SER A 86 1.77 23.43 9.94
C SER A 86 2.47 24.52 9.12
N GLY A 87 1.78 25.64 8.97
CA GLY A 87 2.43 26.92 8.79
C GLY A 87 3.05 27.30 10.14
N THR A 88 4.35 27.08 10.29
CA THR A 88 5.14 27.75 11.32
C THR A 88 6.08 28.71 10.61
N GLY A 89 5.60 29.93 10.44
CA GLY A 89 6.47 31.11 10.41
C GLY A 89 6.94 31.40 11.82
N HIS A 90 8.25 31.61 11.96
CA HIS A 90 9.00 32.27 13.04
C HIS A 90 10.47 31.99 12.68
N GLU A 91 11.38 32.94 12.47
CA GLU A 91 11.44 34.41 12.52
C GLU A 91 12.63 34.80 11.63
#